data_AF-A0A5K0XBS0-F1
#
_entry.id   AF-A0A5K0XBS0-F1
#
_cell.length_a   1.000
_cell.length_b   1.000
_cell.length_c   1.000
_cell.angle_alpha   90.00
_cell.angle_beta   90.00
_cell.angle_gamma   90.00
#
_symmetry.space_group_name_H-M   'P 1'
#
loop_
_entity.id
_entity.type
_entity.pdbx_description
1 polymer ?
#
loop_
_entity_poly.entity_id
_entity_poly.type
_entity_poly.pdbx_seq_one_letter_code
_entity_poly.pdbx_strand_id
1 'polypeptide(L)'
;PAFYEGFGLTVVEAMTSGLPTFATCHGGPAETIEHGISGFHVDPYHPDAATEIMVSFFEECKTNPGYWEKISAGALQRIYE
;
A
#
# COMPACT_ATOMS: atom_id res chain seq x y z
N PRO A 1 7.21 0.43 -10.22
CA PRO A 1 7.56 0.70 -8.81
C PRO A 1 8.93 1.39 -8.76
N ALA A 2 9.09 2.45 -7.95
CA ALA A 2 10.35 3.17 -7.85
C ALA A 2 11.41 2.34 -7.12
N PHE A 3 12.67 2.38 -7.58
CA PHE A 3 13.81 1.75 -6.88
C PHE A 3 14.12 2.43 -5.54
N TYR A 4 13.86 3.73 -5.45
CA TYR A 4 13.95 4.54 -4.24
C TYR A 4 12.99 5.72 -4.40
N GLU A 5 12.29 6.10 -3.33
CA GLU A 5 11.37 7.24 -3.32
C GLU A 5 11.63 8.08 -2.08
N GLY A 6 11.99 9.36 -2.25
CA GLY A 6 12.41 10.19 -1.12
C GLY A 6 11.29 10.47 -0.11
N PHE A 7 10.09 10.74 -0.61
CA PHE A 7 8.91 10.95 0.23
C PHE A 7 7.67 10.25 -0.34
N GLY A 8 7.37 10.46 -1.63
CA GLY A 8 6.21 9.87 -2.28
C GLY A 8 4.91 10.61 -1.98
N LEU A 9 4.79 11.87 -2.38
CA LEU A 9 3.53 12.63 -2.26
C LEU A 9 2.33 11.92 -2.92
N THR A 10 2.58 11.21 -4.01
CA THR A 10 1.55 10.41 -4.68
C THR A 10 1.00 9.28 -3.80
N VAL A 11 1.82 8.73 -2.89
CA VAL A 11 1.39 7.75 -1.89
C VAL A 11 0.44 8.42 -0.89
N VAL A 12 0.81 9.61 -0.40
CA VAL A 12 -0.03 10.39 0.52
C VAL A 12 -1.35 10.78 -0.14
N GLU A 13 -1.34 11.26 -1.37
CA GLU A 13 -2.54 11.64 -2.13
C GLU A 13 -3.49 10.45 -2.35
N ALA A 14 -2.94 9.29 -2.74
CA ALA A 14 -3.70 8.07 -2.91
C ALA A 14 -4.34 7.61 -1.59
N MET A 15 -3.55 7.57 -0.50
CA MET A 15 -4.04 7.19 0.84
C MET A 15 -5.10 8.16 1.37
N THR A 16 -4.92 9.46 1.17
CA THR A 16 -5.91 10.51 1.54
C THR A 16 -7.22 10.35 0.77
N SER A 17 -7.15 9.81 -0.44
CA SER A 17 -8.32 9.52 -1.27
C SER A 17 -8.97 8.18 -0.92
N GLY A 18 -8.44 7.45 0.07
CA GLY A 18 -8.91 6.12 0.47
C GLY A 18 -8.55 5.02 -0.50
N LEU A 19 -7.55 5.21 -1.37
CA LEU A 19 -7.10 4.19 -2.31
C LEU A 19 -6.05 3.27 -1.65
N PRO A 20 -6.32 1.95 -1.51
CA PRO A 20 -5.29 1.00 -1.08
C PRO A 20 -4.05 1.09 -1.98
N THR A 21 -2.89 1.35 -1.36
CA THR A 21 -1.67 1.73 -2.08
C THR A 21 -0.56 0.70 -1.89
N PHE A 22 0.13 0.38 -2.98
CA PHE A 22 1.32 -0.47 -3.01
C PHE A 22 2.51 0.40 -3.38
N ALA A 23 3.47 0.57 -2.48
CA ALA A 23 4.62 1.45 -2.69
C ALA A 23 5.93 0.76 -2.33
N THR A 24 7.03 1.32 -2.84
CA THR A 24 8.38 0.78 -2.59
C THR A 24 8.71 0.75 -1.10
N CYS A 25 9.41 -0.30 -0.63
CA CYS A 25 9.97 -0.34 0.71
C CYS A 25 11.27 0.49 0.86
N HIS A 26 11.74 1.16 -0.19
CA HIS A 26 12.97 1.93 -0.18
C HIS A 26 12.69 3.44 -0.16
N GLY A 27 12.95 4.07 0.98
CA GLY A 27 12.80 5.52 1.19
C GLY A 27 11.52 5.90 1.95
N GLY A 28 10.98 7.09 1.69
CA GLY A 28 9.87 7.69 2.45
C GLY A 28 8.61 6.81 2.57
N PRO A 29 8.13 6.12 1.51
CA PRO A 29 6.94 5.27 1.62
C PRO A 29 7.08 4.11 2.63
N ALA A 30 8.30 3.71 2.97
CA ALA A 30 8.56 2.71 4.00
C ALA A 30 8.10 3.17 5.39
N GLU A 31 8.17 4.47 5.66
CA GLU A 31 7.71 5.09 6.91
C GLU A 31 6.23 5.52 6.82
N THR A 32 5.77 5.94 5.64
CA THR A 32 4.38 6.37 5.42
C THR A 32 3.39 5.22 5.59
N ILE A 33 3.66 4.07 4.94
CA ILE A 33 2.77 2.90 4.95
C ILE A 33 3.14 1.96 6.10
N GLU A 34 2.12 1.48 6.81
CA GLU A 34 2.21 0.33 7.69
C GLU A 34 1.70 -0.92 6.95
N HIS A 35 2.61 -1.87 6.69
CA HIS A 35 2.37 -3.02 5.84
C HIS A 35 1.19 -3.88 6.32
N GLY A 36 0.21 -4.11 5.45
CA GLY A 36 -0.99 -4.91 5.72
C GLY A 36 -2.06 -4.20 6.56
N ILE A 37 -1.82 -2.94 6.96
CA ILE A 37 -2.74 -2.15 7.78
C ILE A 37 -3.24 -0.94 6.99
N SER A 38 -2.34 -0.06 6.56
CA SER A 38 -2.66 1.17 5.80
C SER A 38 -2.24 1.12 4.34
N GLY A 39 -1.65 0.02 3.90
CA GLY A 39 -1.19 -0.22 2.53
C GLY A 39 -0.21 -1.39 2.50
N PHE A 40 0.54 -1.51 1.40
CA PHE A 40 1.51 -2.60 1.24
C PHE A 40 2.85 -2.06 0.73
N HIS A 41 3.92 -2.61 1.29
CA HIS A 41 5.26 -2.45 0.76
C HIS A 41 5.54 -3.48 -0.32
N VAL A 42 6.17 -3.05 -1.40
CA VAL A 42 6.67 -3.91 -2.47
C VAL A 42 8.16 -3.65 -2.68
N ASP A 43 8.93 -4.71 -2.92
CA ASP A 43 10.36 -4.57 -3.22
C ASP A 43 10.57 -4.52 -4.75
N PRO A 44 11.05 -3.39 -5.30
CA PRO A 44 11.33 -3.25 -6.73
C PRO A 44 12.41 -4.22 -7.25
N TYR A 45 13.26 -4.79 -6.37
CA TYR A 45 14.25 -5.79 -6.74
C TYR A 45 13.70 -7.22 -6.77
N HIS A 46 12.49 -7.44 -6.25
CA HIS A 46 11.80 -8.74 -6.22
C HIS A 46 10.41 -8.62 -6.85
N PRO A 47 10.31 -8.43 -8.19
CA PRO A 47 9.04 -8.17 -8.88
C PRO A 47 8.03 -9.32 -8.76
N ASP A 48 8.49 -10.57 -8.63
CA ASP A 48 7.62 -11.73 -8.43
C ASP A 48 6.91 -11.64 -7.08
N ALA A 49 7.64 -11.33 -6.00
CA ALA A 49 7.06 -11.12 -4.67
C ALA A 49 6.09 -9.92 -4.62
N ALA A 50 6.44 -8.82 -5.31
CA ALA A 50 5.53 -7.68 -5.46
C ALA A 50 4.21 -8.07 -6.16
N THR A 51 4.30 -8.93 -7.18
CA THR A 51 3.14 -9.46 -7.91
C THR A 51 2.30 -10.36 -7.03
N GLU A 52 2.92 -11.26 -6.26
CA GLU A 52 2.23 -12.15 -5.32
C GLU A 52 1.41 -11.37 -4.28
N ILE A 53 1.96 -10.26 -3.77
CA ILE A 53 1.27 -9.37 -2.83
C ILE A 53 0.02 -8.76 -3.48
N MET A 54 0.13 -8.25 -4.71
CA MET A 54 -1.01 -7.66 -5.43
C MET A 54 -2.09 -8.70 -5.74
N VAL A 55 -1.69 -9.90 -6.19
CA VAL A 55 -2.62 -11.01 -6.46
C VAL A 55 -3.36 -11.40 -5.19
N SER A 56 -2.62 -11.63 -4.10
CA SER A 56 -3.20 -12.01 -2.80
C SER A 56 -4.19 -10.96 -2.29
N PHE A 57 -3.87 -9.67 -2.45
CA PHE A 57 -4.80 -8.59 -2.10
C PHE A 57 -6.10 -8.67 -2.89
N PHE A 58 -6.04 -8.82 -4.21
CA PHE A 58 -7.25 -8.90 -5.03
C PHE A 58 -8.03 -10.19 -4.83
N GLU A 59 -7.37 -11.30 -4.50
CA GLU A 59 -8.03 -12.54 -4.10
C GLU A 59 -8.79 -12.37 -2.79
N GLU A 60 -8.16 -11.76 -1.78
CA GLU A 60 -8.81 -11.47 -0.49
C GLU A 60 -9.97 -10.48 -0.67
N CYS A 61 -9.84 -9.45 -1.50
CA CYS A 61 -10.96 -8.55 -1.82
C CYS A 61 -12.15 -9.28 -2.48
N LYS A 62 -11.92 -10.39 -3.20
CA LYS A 62 -13.01 -11.19 -3.81
C LYS A 62 -13.69 -12.10 -2.79
N THR A 63 -12.94 -12.69 -1.87
CA THR A 63 -13.45 -13.65 -0.88
C THR A 63 -14.02 -12.95 0.36
N ASN A 64 -13.50 -11.75 0.67
CA ASN A 64 -13.86 -10.94 1.82
C ASN A 64 -14.21 -9.51 1.34
N PRO A 65 -15.49 -9.26 1.04
CA PRO A 65 -15.94 -7.99 0.45
C PRO A 65 -15.67 -6.73 1.28
N GLY A 66 -15.28 -6.86 2.56
CA GLY A 66 -14.91 -5.72 3.41
C GLY A 66 -13.40 -5.47 3.53
N TYR A 67 -12.57 -6.28 2.87
CA TYR A 67 -11.12 -6.17 2.98
C TYR A 67 -10.58 -4.91 2.31
N TRP A 68 -11.15 -4.52 1.17
CA TRP A 68 -10.79 -3.28 0.50
C TRP A 68 -11.07 -2.06 1.39
N GLU A 69 -12.26 -2.00 1.98
CA GLU A 69 -12.69 -0.95 2.91
C GLU A 69 -11.83 -0.92 4.17
N LYS A 70 -11.41 -2.10 4.67
CA LYS A 70 -10.50 -2.19 5.82
C LYS A 70 -9.17 -1.50 5.52
N ILE A 71 -8.54 -1.82 4.38
CA ILE A 71 -7.26 -1.20 4.00
C ILE A 71 -7.45 0.28 3.66
N SER A 72 -8.55 0.64 2.99
CA SER A 72 -8.92 2.03 2.69
C SER A 72 -9.06 2.87 3.97
N ALA A 73 -9.78 2.36 4.97
CA ALA A 73 -9.94 3.02 6.26
C ALA A 73 -8.62 3.14 7.01
N GLY A 74 -7.77 2.09 6.97
CA GLY A 74 -6.42 2.14 7.55
C GLY A 74 -5.53 3.19 6.88
N ALA A 75 -5.63 3.34 5.55
CA ALA A 75 -4.91 4.37 4.80
C ALA A 75 -5.35 5.78 5.21
N LEU A 76 -6.66 6.02 5.32
CA LEU A 76 -7.21 7.30 5.78
C LEU A 76 -6.77 7.62 7.21
N GLN A 77 -6.92 6.66 8.12
CA GLN A 77 -6.53 6.82 9.53
C GLN A 77 -5.04 7.19 9.65
N ARG A 78 -4.16 6.50 8.91
CA ARG A 78 -2.71 6.74 8.93
C ARG A 78 -2.32 8.15 8.49
N ILE A 79 -3.09 8.80 7.62
CA ILE A 79 -2.81 10.17 7.17
C ILE A 79 -3.34 11.23 8.14
N TYR A 80 -4.44 10.95 8.85
CA TYR A 80 -5.10 11.93 9.72
C TYR A 80 -4.62 11.89 11.19
N GLU A 81 -3.83 10.90 11.57
CA GLU A 81 -3.13 10.80 12.87
C GLU A 81 -1.74 11.47 12.83
#